data_AF-A0A8H8M826-F1
#
_entry.id   AF-A0A8H8M826-F1
#
_cell.length_a   1.000
_cell.length_b   1.000
_cell.length_c   1.000
_cell.angle_alpha   90.00
_cell.angle_beta   90.00
_cell.angle_gamma   90.00
#
_symmetry.space_group_name_H-M   'P 1'
#
loop_
_entity.id
_entity.type
_entity.pdbx_description
1 polymer ?
#
loop_
_entity_poly.entity_id
_entity_poly.type
_entity_poly.pdbx_seq_one_letter_code
_entity_poly.pdbx_strand_id
1 'polypeptide(L)'
;MSRVRVRSPTPEMIFNRFSVCIRDIGGAQLSEYQTNEVDENTIEYVLYYSVEQCADERLGKRCWIPSSEAGQFEIAFELLEIPKNRMDLRAEPQLDGVVMDGLIIRARSGLREWNIKSQLVGPSTTRPFLFGQRTLTDREEIASSKEKKQDLNSIRVKLQWGSAGESRLRTQFNVPKENGPIHEKAAKKGHTGAAGLGKATQINYKPTTTSWKNWLQARGIIPCENPLPVKREREYTPEIVDIDELDTDDDEITIVKHLVPAPTVQSNKRRKVTDEEIVKPKPET
;
A
#
# COMPACT_ATOMS: atom_id res chain seq x y z
N MET A 1 -5.46 27.31 -11.54
CA MET A 1 -5.23 26.05 -12.30
C MET A 1 -4.03 26.24 -13.21
N SER A 2 -2.89 25.63 -12.89
CA SER A 2 -1.66 25.74 -13.70
C SER A 2 -1.61 24.59 -14.71
N ARG A 3 -1.58 24.90 -16.02
CA ARG A 3 -1.44 23.90 -17.09
C ARG A 3 0.06 23.59 -17.28
N VAL A 4 0.45 22.36 -16.98
CA VAL A 4 1.80 21.83 -17.27
C VAL A 4 1.81 21.35 -18.72
N ARG A 5 2.74 21.86 -19.53
CA ARG A 5 2.95 21.45 -20.92
C ARG A 5 3.88 20.23 -20.90
N VAL A 6 3.34 19.04 -21.16
CA VAL A 6 4.12 17.79 -21.25
C VAL A 6 4.75 17.75 -22.65
N ARG A 7 6.09 17.73 -22.72
CA ARG A 7 6.80 17.39 -23.97
C ARG A 7 6.79 15.87 -24.11
N SER A 8 6.38 15.36 -25.27
CA SER A 8 6.43 13.93 -25.60
C SER A 8 7.89 13.44 -25.66
N PRO A 9 8.28 12.40 -24.91
CA PRO A 9 9.58 11.79 -25.02
C PRO A 9 9.65 10.75 -26.14
N THR A 10 10.88 10.37 -26.52
CA THR A 10 11.21 9.39 -27.55
C THR A 10 11.05 7.94 -27.07
N PRO A 11 10.80 6.96 -27.96
CA PRO A 11 10.28 5.62 -27.63
C PRO A 11 11.24 4.63 -26.92
N GLU A 12 12.47 5.03 -26.58
CA GLU A 12 13.44 4.15 -25.89
C GLU A 12 13.46 4.34 -24.36
N MET A 13 12.38 4.82 -23.76
CA MET A 13 12.23 4.82 -22.31
C MET A 13 11.77 3.45 -21.82
N ILE A 14 12.72 2.51 -21.75
CA ILE A 14 12.54 1.30 -20.95
C ILE A 14 12.21 1.76 -19.52
N PHE A 15 11.01 1.43 -19.05
CA PHE A 15 10.58 1.77 -17.70
C PHE A 15 11.54 1.15 -16.69
N ASN A 16 12.36 2.00 -16.08
CA ASN A 16 13.17 1.66 -14.92
C ASN A 16 12.28 1.02 -13.86
N ARG A 17 12.76 -0.06 -13.26
CA ARG A 17 11.99 -0.84 -12.28
C ARG A 17 11.74 0.02 -11.04
N PHE A 18 10.48 0.31 -10.74
CA PHE A 18 10.08 0.79 -9.43
C PHE A 18 9.66 -0.38 -8.56
N SER A 19 9.99 -0.29 -7.28
CA SER A 19 9.31 -1.06 -6.24
C SER A 19 8.31 -0.14 -5.57
N VAL A 20 7.04 -0.53 -5.53
CA VAL A 20 6.00 0.18 -4.76
C VAL A 20 5.53 -0.76 -3.67
N CYS A 21 5.56 -0.31 -2.42
CA CYS A 21 5.06 -1.08 -1.29
C CYS A 21 4.17 -0.22 -0.40
N ILE A 22 3.27 -0.89 0.32
CA ILE A 22 2.48 -0.26 1.37
C ILE A 22 3.04 -0.74 2.70
N ARG A 23 3.37 0.21 3.56
CA ARG A 23 3.87 -0.07 4.91
C ARG A 23 2.81 0.34 5.90
N ASP A 24 2.44 -0.58 6.79
CA ASP A 24 1.82 -0.19 8.04
C ASP A 24 2.87 0.56 8.88
N ILE A 25 2.49 1.65 9.53
CA ILE A 25 3.40 2.38 10.43
C ILE A 25 3.83 1.52 11.62
N GLY A 26 3.11 0.43 11.91
CA GLY A 26 3.55 -0.64 12.82
C GLY A 26 4.76 -1.46 12.34
N GLY A 27 5.30 -1.21 11.13
CA GLY A 27 6.55 -1.81 10.64
C GLY A 27 6.40 -3.10 9.84
N ALA A 28 5.18 -3.59 9.62
CA ALA A 28 4.95 -4.71 8.71
C ALA A 28 5.10 -4.24 7.26
N GLN A 29 6.11 -4.78 6.56
CA GLN A 29 6.28 -4.60 5.12
C GLN A 29 5.34 -5.57 4.40
N LEU A 30 4.47 -5.05 3.54
CA LEU A 30 3.52 -5.85 2.78
C LEU A 30 3.84 -5.66 1.29
N SER A 31 4.18 -6.75 0.60
CA SER A 31 4.54 -6.64 -0.81
C SER A 31 4.17 -7.86 -1.64
N GLU A 32 3.20 -7.65 -2.53
CA GLU A 32 3.22 -8.02 -3.94
C GLU A 32 2.24 -7.03 -4.64
N TYR A 33 2.35 -6.71 -5.94
CA TYR A 33 1.46 -5.73 -6.60
C TYR A 33 1.17 -6.09 -8.06
N GLN A 34 0.08 -5.55 -8.61
CA GLN A 34 -0.20 -5.60 -10.05
C GLN A 34 0.24 -4.28 -10.71
N THR A 35 0.95 -4.39 -11.83
CA THR A 35 1.36 -3.25 -12.65
C THR A 35 0.56 -3.22 -13.95
N ASN A 36 -0.01 -2.07 -14.26
CA ASN A 36 -0.61 -1.80 -15.56
C ASN A 36 0.16 -0.66 -16.23
N GLU A 37 0.77 -0.93 -17.37
CA GLU A 37 1.31 0.12 -18.24
C GLU A 37 0.14 0.81 -18.94
N VAL A 38 0.01 2.12 -18.75
CA VAL A 38 -1.11 2.90 -19.32
C VAL A 38 -0.67 3.57 -20.63
N ASP A 39 0.51 4.19 -20.61
CA ASP A 39 1.17 4.80 -21.77
C ASP A 39 2.69 4.85 -21.56
N GLU A 40 3.44 5.33 -22.55
CA GLU A 40 4.92 5.40 -22.54
C GLU A 40 5.51 6.17 -21.34
N ASN A 41 4.73 6.98 -20.64
CA ASN A 41 5.19 7.78 -19.51
C ASN A 41 4.48 7.50 -18.21
N THR A 42 3.50 6.59 -18.21
CA THR A 42 2.59 6.36 -17.11
C THR A 42 2.51 4.88 -16.77
N ILE A 43 2.88 4.54 -15.54
CA ILE A 43 2.58 3.24 -14.93
C ILE A 43 1.55 3.44 -13.83
N GLU A 44 0.57 2.54 -13.76
CA GLU A 44 -0.37 2.44 -12.66
C GLU A 44 -0.10 1.17 -11.85
N TYR A 45 0.16 1.34 -10.56
CA TYR A 45 0.24 0.24 -9.60
C TYR A 45 -1.11 0.11 -8.92
N VAL A 46 -1.63 -1.12 -8.83
CA VAL A 46 -2.89 -1.41 -8.14
C VAL A 46 -2.63 -2.43 -7.04
N LEU A 47 -2.91 -2.03 -5.81
CA LEU A 47 -2.89 -2.89 -4.63
C LEU A 47 -4.31 -3.04 -4.10
N TYR A 48 -4.67 -4.26 -3.70
CA TYR A 48 -5.96 -4.54 -3.07
C TYR A 48 -5.74 -4.78 -1.58
N TYR A 49 -6.70 -4.38 -0.75
CA TYR A 49 -6.62 -4.60 0.69
C TYR A 49 -7.96 -5.10 1.23
N SER A 50 -7.90 -5.82 2.34
CA SER A 50 -9.07 -6.25 3.08
C SER A 50 -8.82 -6.07 4.56
N VAL A 51 -9.86 -5.65 5.28
CA VAL A 51 -9.86 -5.54 6.74
C VAL A 51 -10.17 -6.91 7.38
N GLU A 52 -10.75 -7.84 6.61
CA GLU A 52 -11.00 -9.23 7.00
C GLU A 52 -10.24 -10.20 6.10
N GLN A 53 -9.70 -11.30 6.64
CA GLN A 53 -9.06 -12.34 5.84
C GLN A 53 -10.08 -12.96 4.88
N CYS A 54 -9.87 -12.75 3.57
CA CYS A 54 -10.64 -13.43 2.54
C CYS A 54 -9.98 -14.78 2.23
N ALA A 55 -10.69 -15.88 2.48
CA ALA A 55 -10.19 -17.25 2.27
C ALA A 55 -10.23 -17.71 0.79
N ASP A 56 -10.44 -16.80 -0.16
CA ASP A 56 -10.76 -17.16 -1.55
C ASP A 56 -9.52 -17.09 -2.47
N GLU A 57 -8.88 -18.23 -2.69
CA GLU A 57 -7.70 -18.42 -3.56
C GLU A 57 -8.00 -18.29 -5.07
N ARG A 58 -9.28 -18.11 -5.46
CA ARG A 58 -9.70 -18.18 -6.88
C ARG A 58 -9.48 -16.88 -7.69
N LEU A 59 -9.09 -15.79 -7.05
CA LEU A 59 -8.83 -14.50 -7.70
C LEU A 59 -7.33 -14.37 -8.00
N GLY A 60 -6.91 -14.80 -9.19
CA GLY A 60 -5.49 -14.88 -9.59
C GLY A 60 -4.63 -13.68 -9.20
N LYS A 61 -3.43 -13.95 -8.65
CA LYS A 61 -2.37 -13.01 -8.22
C LYS A 61 -2.88 -11.61 -7.81
N ARG A 62 -3.91 -11.56 -6.96
CA ARG A 62 -4.28 -10.33 -6.26
C ARG A 62 -3.57 -10.33 -4.93
N CYS A 63 -2.80 -9.29 -4.73
CA CYS A 63 -1.98 -9.14 -3.56
C CYS A 63 -2.84 -8.48 -2.50
N TRP A 64 -3.00 -9.13 -1.36
CA TRP A 64 -3.82 -8.66 -0.26
C TRP A 64 -2.94 -8.07 0.83
N ILE A 65 -3.28 -6.85 1.24
CA ILE A 65 -2.66 -6.17 2.37
C ILE A 65 -3.54 -6.44 3.60
N PRO A 66 -3.06 -7.20 4.60
CA PRO A 66 -3.73 -7.25 5.89
C PRO A 66 -3.77 -5.84 6.46
N SER A 67 -4.96 -5.39 6.84
CA SER A 67 -5.17 -4.06 7.39
C SER A 67 -5.94 -4.14 8.69
N SER A 68 -5.57 -3.33 9.67
CA SER A 68 -6.33 -3.13 10.90
C SER A 68 -7.26 -1.93 10.75
N GLU A 69 -8.43 -2.00 11.36
CA GLU A 69 -9.34 -0.85 11.39
C GLU A 69 -8.67 0.34 12.10
N ALA A 70 -8.75 1.52 11.49
CA ALA A 70 -8.04 2.73 11.89
C ALA A 70 -6.50 2.65 11.82
N GLY A 71 -5.95 1.57 11.24
CA GLY A 71 -4.51 1.40 11.01
C GLY A 71 -3.98 2.47 10.05
N GLN A 72 -2.91 3.15 10.44
CA GLN A 72 -2.25 4.14 9.60
C GLN A 72 -1.25 3.46 8.67
N PHE A 73 -1.26 3.86 7.39
CA PHE A 73 -0.32 3.34 6.42
C PHE A 73 0.41 4.45 5.66
N GLU A 74 1.48 4.06 4.99
CA GLU A 74 2.16 4.89 4.00
C GLU A 74 2.38 4.12 2.70
N ILE A 75 2.35 4.87 1.61
CA ILE A 75 2.70 4.38 0.28
C ILE A 75 4.17 4.72 0.09
N ALA A 76 5.02 3.70 0.09
CA ALA A 76 6.45 3.85 -0.13
C ALA A 76 6.80 3.37 -1.54
N PHE A 77 7.77 4.03 -2.15
CA PHE A 77 8.29 3.59 -3.44
C PHE A 77 9.78 3.86 -3.53
N GLU A 78 10.45 2.91 -4.16
CA GLU A 78 11.89 2.88 -4.38
C GLU A 78 12.16 2.86 -5.87
N LEU A 79 13.04 3.76 -6.31
CA LEU A 79 13.55 3.81 -7.66
C LEU A 79 14.81 2.94 -7.73
N LEU A 80 14.68 1.77 -8.36
CA LEU A 80 15.79 0.82 -8.47
C LEU A 80 16.85 1.31 -9.46
N GLU A 81 16.43 2.04 -10.50
CA GLU A 81 17.31 2.60 -11.53
C GLU A 81 16.99 4.07 -11.83
N ILE A 82 18.00 4.94 -11.81
CA ILE A 82 17.83 6.37 -12.08
C ILE A 82 17.64 6.58 -13.58
N PRO A 83 16.56 7.25 -14.03
CA PRO A 83 16.36 7.55 -15.44
C PRO A 83 17.49 8.38 -16.02
N LYS A 84 17.99 7.94 -17.19
CA LYS A 84 19.03 8.65 -17.94
C LYS A 84 18.64 10.08 -18.33
N ASN A 85 17.34 10.33 -18.49
CA ASN A 85 16.79 11.57 -19.04
C ASN A 85 16.60 12.71 -18.03
N ARG A 86 17.00 12.53 -16.75
CA ARG A 86 16.85 13.53 -15.67
C ARG A 86 15.40 14.07 -15.56
N MET A 87 14.40 13.27 -15.90
CA MET A 87 12.99 13.63 -15.74
C MET A 87 12.56 13.52 -14.28
N ASP A 88 11.69 14.43 -13.88
CA ASP A 88 11.03 14.39 -12.60
C ASP A 88 9.91 13.34 -12.63
N LEU A 89 9.63 12.75 -11.48
CA LEU A 89 8.57 11.77 -11.32
C LEU A 89 7.41 12.40 -10.55
N ARG A 90 6.19 12.26 -11.05
CA ARG A 90 4.96 12.54 -10.32
C ARG A 90 4.36 11.22 -9.86
N ALA A 91 4.17 11.08 -8.55
CA ALA A 91 3.39 9.99 -7.97
C ALA A 91 2.04 10.54 -7.52
N GLU A 92 0.93 10.00 -8.03
CA GLU A 92 -0.43 10.40 -7.68
C GLU A 92 -1.17 9.22 -7.07
N PRO A 93 -1.35 9.19 -5.74
CA PRO A 93 -2.09 8.12 -5.10
C PRO A 93 -3.60 8.28 -5.30
N GLN A 94 -4.30 7.15 -5.31
CA GLN A 94 -5.74 7.05 -5.34
C GLN A 94 -6.18 6.02 -4.30
N LEU A 95 -7.02 6.43 -3.36
CA LEU A 95 -7.57 5.54 -2.32
C LEU A 95 -9.03 5.31 -2.64
N ASP A 96 -9.42 4.07 -2.87
CA ASP A 96 -10.82 3.72 -3.14
C ASP A 96 -11.46 4.51 -4.31
N GLY A 97 -10.68 4.82 -5.34
CA GLY A 97 -11.13 5.64 -6.45
C GLY A 97 -11.02 7.16 -6.21
N VAL A 98 -10.72 7.61 -4.99
CA VAL A 98 -10.54 9.03 -4.67
C VAL A 98 -9.10 9.45 -4.94
N VAL A 99 -8.90 10.41 -5.84
CA VAL A 99 -7.58 10.95 -6.17
C VAL A 99 -7.06 11.82 -5.03
N MET A 100 -5.85 11.51 -4.57
CA MET A 100 -5.13 12.25 -3.53
C MET A 100 -4.18 13.27 -4.16
N ASP A 101 -3.58 14.12 -3.33
CA ASP A 101 -2.49 14.95 -3.79
C ASP A 101 -1.27 14.10 -4.10
N GLY A 102 -0.71 14.35 -5.27
CA GLY A 102 0.53 13.71 -5.67
C GLY A 102 1.77 14.33 -5.04
N LEU A 103 2.88 13.59 -5.14
CA LEU A 103 4.23 14.04 -4.86
C LEU A 103 4.99 14.24 -6.17
N ILE A 104 5.76 15.32 -6.25
CA ILE A 104 6.75 15.52 -7.33
C ILE A 104 8.13 15.24 -6.76
N ILE A 105 8.79 14.25 -7.35
CA ILE A 105 10.15 13.83 -7.04
C ILE A 105 11.05 14.37 -8.13
N ARG A 106 11.98 15.24 -7.73
CA ARG A 106 12.91 15.83 -8.68
C ARG A 106 14.03 14.87 -9.00
N ALA A 107 14.39 14.76 -10.28
CA ALA A 107 15.51 13.93 -10.74
C ALA A 107 16.83 14.27 -10.02
N ARG A 108 16.99 15.54 -9.65
CA ARG A 108 18.18 16.08 -8.99
C ARG A 108 18.23 15.82 -7.48
N SER A 109 17.19 15.22 -6.89
CA SER A 109 17.14 15.01 -5.44
C SER A 109 18.19 14.00 -4.95
N GLY A 110 18.63 13.07 -5.81
CA GLY A 110 19.57 12.01 -5.45
C GLY A 110 19.03 10.97 -4.46
N LEU A 111 17.80 11.17 -3.97
CA LEU A 111 17.07 10.19 -3.18
C LEU A 111 16.63 9.05 -4.09
N ARG A 112 16.52 7.85 -3.52
CA ARG A 112 15.98 6.66 -4.20
C ARG A 112 14.69 6.15 -3.60
N GLU A 113 14.38 6.58 -2.38
CA GLU A 113 13.20 6.16 -1.64
C GLU A 113 12.36 7.38 -1.27
N TRP A 114 11.06 7.21 -1.36
CA TRP A 114 10.10 8.20 -0.92
C TRP A 114 8.88 7.51 -0.33
N ASN A 115 8.15 8.26 0.50
CA ASN A 115 6.89 7.81 1.06
C ASN A 115 5.85 8.92 1.03
N ILE A 116 4.59 8.51 0.94
CA ILE A 116 3.41 9.35 1.05
C ILE A 116 2.54 8.74 2.14
N LYS A 117 2.45 9.43 3.28
CA LYS A 117 1.74 8.96 4.48
C LYS A 117 0.49 9.77 4.81
N SER A 118 0.27 10.86 4.09
CA SER A 118 -0.77 11.82 4.41
C SER A 118 -1.09 12.76 3.25
N GLN A 119 -2.32 13.28 3.25
CA GLN A 119 -2.78 14.38 2.41
C GLN A 119 -2.53 15.72 3.08
N LEU A 120 -2.01 16.71 2.36
CA LEU A 120 -1.90 18.08 2.84
C LEU A 120 -3.25 18.80 2.65
N VAL A 121 -3.89 19.21 3.74
CA VAL A 121 -5.22 19.87 3.73
C VAL A 121 -5.17 21.35 4.11
N GLY A 122 -4.00 21.85 4.48
CA GLY A 122 -3.74 23.26 4.75
C GLY A 122 -2.24 23.54 4.82
N PRO A 123 -1.83 24.79 5.08
CA PRO A 123 -0.42 25.20 5.11
C PRO A 123 0.44 24.42 6.11
N SER A 124 -0.18 23.99 7.20
CA SER A 124 0.46 23.26 8.30
C SER A 124 -0.41 22.14 8.85
N THR A 125 -1.34 21.63 8.03
CA THR A 125 -2.26 20.57 8.44
C THR A 125 -2.29 19.44 7.43
N THR A 126 -2.20 18.22 7.92
CA THR A 126 -2.30 17.00 7.12
C THR A 126 -3.38 16.07 7.64
N ARG A 127 -3.87 15.19 6.78
CA ARG A 127 -4.72 14.05 7.17
C ARG A 127 -3.96 12.76 6.85
N PRO A 128 -3.69 11.89 7.82
CA PRO A 128 -2.97 10.64 7.57
C PRO A 128 -3.82 9.68 6.73
N PHE A 129 -3.17 8.77 6.00
CA PHE A 129 -3.86 7.69 5.33
C PHE A 129 -4.22 6.59 6.33
N LEU A 130 -5.51 6.23 6.39
CA LEU A 130 -6.01 5.22 7.32
C LEU A 130 -6.81 4.15 6.57
N PHE A 131 -6.70 2.92 7.06
CA PHE A 131 -7.69 1.88 6.80
C PHE A 131 -8.89 2.05 7.72
N GLY A 132 -10.06 1.64 7.26
CA GLY A 132 -11.31 1.72 8.02
C GLY A 132 -12.40 0.85 7.43
N GLN A 133 -13.62 1.01 7.93
CA GLN A 133 -14.80 0.37 7.38
C GLN A 133 -15.63 1.37 6.58
N ARG A 134 -16.27 0.89 5.51
CA ARG A 134 -17.22 1.69 4.75
C ARG A 134 -18.53 1.80 5.50
N THR A 135 -19.16 2.98 5.42
CA THR A 135 -20.56 3.12 5.82
C THR A 135 -21.44 2.37 4.82
N LEU A 136 -22.28 1.47 5.32
CA LEU A 136 -23.25 0.73 4.51
C LEU A 136 -24.61 1.42 4.55
N THR A 137 -25.36 1.26 3.47
CA THR A 137 -26.76 1.70 3.40
C THR A 137 -27.60 0.72 2.59
N ASP A 138 -28.86 0.58 2.97
CA ASP A 138 -29.92 -0.14 2.27
C ASP A 138 -30.64 0.72 1.21
N ARG A 139 -30.44 2.04 1.25
CA ARG A 139 -31.11 3.01 0.38
C ARG A 139 -30.28 3.28 -0.87
N GLU A 140 -30.79 2.86 -2.03
CA GLU A 140 -30.12 3.07 -3.33
C GLU A 140 -29.94 4.55 -3.69
N GLU A 141 -30.79 5.45 -3.18
CA GLU A 141 -30.74 6.90 -3.44
C GLU A 141 -29.54 7.61 -2.80
N ILE A 142 -29.09 7.13 -1.64
CA ILE A 142 -27.94 7.71 -0.90
C ILE A 142 -26.66 6.91 -1.10
N ALA A 143 -26.74 5.72 -1.69
CA ALA A 143 -25.58 4.96 -2.08
C ALA A 143 -24.77 5.72 -3.14
N SER A 144 -23.44 5.77 -2.97
CA SER A 144 -22.53 6.39 -3.93
C SER A 144 -22.60 5.66 -5.28
N SER A 145 -23.42 6.16 -6.20
CA SER A 145 -23.59 5.60 -7.56
C SER A 145 -22.42 5.90 -8.49
N LYS A 146 -21.48 6.75 -8.05
CA LYS A 146 -20.39 7.27 -8.89
C LYS A 146 -19.12 6.43 -8.86
N GLU A 147 -18.96 5.57 -7.86
CA GLU A 147 -17.77 4.74 -7.75
C GLU A 147 -17.85 3.55 -8.69
N LYS A 148 -16.84 3.40 -9.56
CA LYS A 148 -16.67 2.16 -10.30
C LYS A 148 -16.39 1.08 -9.27
N LYS A 149 -17.17 0.00 -9.29
CA LYS A 149 -16.98 -1.17 -8.39
C LYS A 149 -15.56 -1.73 -8.39
N GLN A 150 -14.78 -1.43 -9.44
CA GLN A 150 -13.39 -1.85 -9.65
C GLN A 150 -12.38 -1.04 -8.82
N ASP A 151 -12.79 0.12 -8.31
CA ASP A 151 -11.92 1.02 -7.55
C ASP A 151 -12.09 0.81 -6.03
N LEU A 152 -13.13 0.07 -5.61
CA LEU A 152 -13.36 -0.24 -4.20
C LEU A 152 -12.28 -1.20 -3.69
N ASN A 153 -11.86 -0.99 -2.44
CA ASN A 153 -10.84 -1.79 -1.76
C ASN A 153 -9.51 -1.78 -2.51
N SER A 154 -9.19 -0.65 -3.15
CA SER A 154 -7.96 -0.49 -3.92
C SER A 154 -7.18 0.75 -3.50
N ILE A 155 -5.86 0.58 -3.43
CA ILE A 155 -4.91 1.68 -3.35
C ILE A 155 -4.14 1.65 -4.65
N ARG A 156 -4.28 2.72 -5.44
CA ARG A 156 -3.57 2.88 -6.71
C ARG A 156 -2.54 3.97 -6.63
N VAL A 157 -1.46 3.80 -7.37
CA VAL A 157 -0.43 4.82 -7.49
C VAL A 157 -0.12 4.99 -8.96
N LYS A 158 -0.45 6.19 -9.48
CA LYS A 158 -0.10 6.56 -10.84
C LYS A 158 1.26 7.25 -10.83
N LEU A 159 2.25 6.62 -11.44
CA LEU A 159 3.59 7.16 -11.62
C LEU A 159 3.70 7.75 -13.02
N GLN A 160 4.10 9.02 -13.12
CA GLN A 160 4.24 9.73 -14.39
C GLN A 160 5.59 10.43 -14.49
N TRP A 161 6.35 10.15 -15.54
CA TRP A 161 7.56 10.89 -15.86
C TRP A 161 7.23 12.22 -16.53
N GLY A 162 8.00 13.27 -16.21
CA GLY A 162 7.85 14.57 -16.86
C GLY A 162 8.89 15.59 -16.42
N SER A 163 8.64 16.86 -16.73
CA SER A 163 9.46 17.97 -16.23
C SER A 163 8.62 18.82 -15.31
N ALA A 164 9.04 18.92 -14.04
CA ALA A 164 8.41 19.84 -13.11
C ALA A 164 8.85 21.27 -13.44
N GLY A 165 7.89 22.18 -13.45
CA GLY A 165 8.21 23.61 -13.49
C GLY A 165 8.86 24.09 -12.19
N GLU A 166 9.05 25.40 -12.11
CA GLU A 166 9.48 26.04 -10.86
C GLU A 166 8.54 25.66 -9.71
N SER A 167 9.15 25.35 -8.55
CA SER A 167 8.37 25.04 -7.35
C SER A 167 7.71 26.33 -6.89
N ARG A 168 6.38 26.35 -6.86
CA ARG A 168 5.63 27.45 -6.28
C ARG A 168 5.07 26.99 -4.96
N LEU A 169 5.08 27.88 -3.96
CA LEU A 169 4.39 27.61 -2.71
C LEU A 169 2.93 27.31 -3.02
N ARG A 170 2.45 26.20 -2.44
CA ARG A 170 1.08 25.78 -2.60
C ARG A 170 0.18 26.75 -1.82
N THR A 171 -0.65 27.48 -2.54
CA THR A 171 -1.61 28.44 -1.96
C THR A 171 -3.02 27.86 -1.85
N GLN A 172 -3.29 26.75 -2.54
CA GLN A 172 -4.60 26.11 -2.58
C GLN A 172 -4.49 24.68 -2.06
N PHE A 173 -5.35 24.34 -1.10
CA PHE A 173 -5.44 23.02 -0.50
C PHE A 173 -6.81 22.46 -0.81
N ASN A 174 -6.83 21.27 -1.40
CA ASN A 174 -8.06 20.59 -1.73
C ASN A 174 -8.19 19.41 -0.78
N VAL A 175 -9.29 19.36 -0.04
CA VAL A 175 -9.67 18.16 0.71
C VAL A 175 -10.38 17.24 -0.29
N PRO A 176 -9.82 16.06 -0.59
CA PRO A 176 -10.48 15.10 -1.45
C PRO A 176 -11.87 14.77 -0.89
N LYS A 177 -12.86 14.70 -1.78
CA LYS A 177 -14.21 14.30 -1.37
C LYS A 177 -14.17 12.82 -1.01
N GLU A 178 -14.49 12.51 0.24
CA GLU A 178 -14.60 11.13 0.70
C GLU A 178 -15.77 10.42 0.01
N ASN A 179 -15.59 9.11 -0.18
CA ASN A 179 -16.62 8.24 -0.71
C ASN A 179 -17.83 8.22 0.21
N GLY A 180 -19.02 8.21 -0.40
CA GLY A 180 -20.27 8.11 0.33
C GLY A 180 -20.54 6.69 0.82
N PRO A 181 -21.68 6.48 1.52
CA PRO A 181 -22.13 5.14 1.87
C PRO A 181 -22.26 4.25 0.63
N ILE A 182 -21.95 2.97 0.78
CA ILE A 182 -22.15 1.98 -0.29
C ILE A 182 -23.39 1.14 -0.01
N HIS A 183 -24.07 0.72 -1.08
CA HIS A 183 -25.22 -0.16 -0.96
C HIS A 183 -24.79 -1.54 -0.42
N GLU A 184 -25.54 -2.12 0.53
CA GLU A 184 -25.22 -3.42 1.16
C GLU A 184 -24.98 -4.55 0.14
N LYS A 185 -25.74 -4.57 -0.96
CA LYS A 185 -25.53 -5.50 -2.10
C LYS A 185 -24.08 -5.49 -2.63
N ALA A 186 -23.38 -4.36 -2.59
CA ALA A 186 -21.98 -4.26 -2.96
C ALA A 186 -21.06 -4.78 -1.85
N ALA A 187 -21.38 -4.50 -0.59
CA ALA A 187 -20.62 -4.96 0.58
C ALA A 187 -20.59 -6.50 0.72
N LYS A 188 -21.71 -7.17 0.37
CA LYS A 188 -21.80 -8.64 0.35
C LYS A 188 -20.76 -9.34 -0.54
N LYS A 189 -20.04 -8.60 -1.39
CA LYS A 189 -18.94 -9.11 -2.22
C LYS A 189 -17.55 -8.98 -1.55
N GLY A 190 -17.50 -8.69 -0.25
CA GLY A 190 -16.24 -8.49 0.48
C GLY A 190 -15.66 -7.07 0.38
N HIS A 191 -16.46 -6.10 -0.06
CA HIS A 191 -16.04 -4.69 -0.19
C HIS A 191 -16.38 -3.86 1.05
N THR A 192 -16.17 -4.40 2.24
CA THR A 192 -16.50 -3.74 3.52
C THR A 192 -15.39 -2.80 3.97
N GLY A 193 -14.13 -3.08 3.61
CA GLY A 193 -12.99 -2.22 3.92
C GLY A 193 -12.98 -0.89 3.15
N ALA A 194 -12.38 0.12 3.77
CA ALA A 194 -12.17 1.47 3.24
C ALA A 194 -10.72 1.92 3.44
N ALA A 195 -10.22 2.73 2.52
CA ALA A 195 -8.94 3.43 2.64
C ALA A 195 -9.23 4.90 2.38
N GLY A 196 -8.83 5.75 3.32
CA GLY A 196 -9.22 7.15 3.30
C GLY A 196 -8.34 8.03 4.16
N LEU A 197 -8.88 9.20 4.49
CA LEU A 197 -8.17 10.22 5.23
C LEU A 197 -8.63 10.24 6.69
N GLY A 198 -7.68 10.16 7.62
CA GLY A 198 -7.93 10.32 9.05
C GLY A 198 -8.28 11.75 9.45
N LYS A 199 -8.30 12.03 10.76
CA LYS A 199 -8.54 13.40 11.26
C LYS A 199 -7.39 14.32 10.89
N ALA A 200 -7.69 15.60 10.68
CA ALA A 200 -6.66 16.60 10.42
C ALA A 200 -5.77 16.78 11.66
N THR A 201 -4.46 16.74 11.45
CA THR A 201 -3.44 16.96 12.46
C THR A 201 -2.54 18.12 12.04
N GLN A 202 -2.01 18.86 13.01
CA GLN A 202 -1.02 19.90 12.73
C GLN A 202 0.34 19.27 12.45
N ILE A 203 0.96 19.68 11.36
CA ILE A 203 2.37 19.41 11.09
C ILE A 203 3.15 20.38 11.96
N ASN A 204 3.74 19.87 13.04
CA ASN A 204 4.80 20.60 13.71
C ASN A 204 6.01 20.58 12.78
N TYR A 205 6.11 21.57 11.90
CA TYR A 205 7.37 22.00 11.33
C TYR A 205 8.21 22.56 12.48
N LYS A 206 8.71 21.70 13.36
CA LYS A 206 9.93 22.05 14.07
C LYS A 206 10.99 21.99 12.97
N PRO A 207 11.55 23.11 12.49
CA PRO A 207 12.77 23.03 11.72
C PRO A 207 13.77 22.32 12.64
N THR A 208 13.98 21.03 12.41
CA THR A 208 15.04 20.29 13.08
C THR A 208 16.32 20.86 12.52
N THR A 209 16.81 21.93 13.15
CA THR A 209 18.18 22.42 13.02
C THR A 209 19.21 21.32 13.34
N THR A 210 18.76 20.18 13.87
CA THR A 210 19.53 18.95 14.07
C THR A 210 19.51 17.97 12.89
N SER A 211 18.59 18.07 11.93
CA SER A 211 18.49 17.08 10.84
C SER A 211 19.71 17.14 9.89
N TRP A 212 20.13 18.35 9.51
CA TRP A 212 21.34 18.53 8.70
C TRP A 212 22.61 18.25 9.53
N LYS A 213 22.61 18.60 10.82
CA LYS A 213 23.73 18.35 11.74
C LYS A 213 23.96 16.84 11.93
N ASN A 214 22.90 16.06 12.10
CA ASN A 214 22.95 14.61 12.19
C ASN A 214 23.39 13.97 10.86
N TRP A 215 22.93 14.48 9.72
CA TRP A 215 23.37 14.01 8.39
C TRP A 215 24.86 14.29 8.13
N LEU A 216 25.36 15.46 8.54
CA LEU A 216 26.78 15.82 8.44
C LEU A 216 27.64 15.01 9.42
N GLN A 217 27.15 14.74 10.63
CA GLN A 217 27.83 13.90 11.62
C GLN A 217 27.90 12.44 11.17
N ALA A 218 26.82 11.88 10.61
CA ALA A 218 26.80 10.53 10.05
C ALA A 218 27.78 10.34 8.88
N ARG A 219 28.15 11.42 8.20
CA ARG A 219 29.17 11.45 7.13
C ARG A 219 30.55 11.88 7.61
N GLY A 220 30.74 12.08 8.92
CA GLY A 220 32.01 12.50 9.51
C GLY A 220 32.47 13.90 9.12
N ILE A 221 31.59 14.75 8.60
CA ILE A 221 31.93 16.10 8.13
C ILE A 221 32.02 17.09 9.32
N ILE A 222 31.20 16.87 10.35
CA ILE A 222 31.23 17.65 11.60
C ILE A 222 31.52 16.67 12.75
N PRO A 223 32.39 17.01 13.71
CA PRO A 223 32.62 16.21 14.90
C PRO A 223 31.32 15.97 15.68
N CYS A 224 31.10 14.74 16.15
CA CYS A 224 30.05 14.46 17.14
C CYS A 224 30.42 15.18 18.44
N GLU A 225 29.58 16.12 18.88
CA GLU A 225 29.84 16.96 20.06
C GLU A 225 29.86 16.18 21.38
N ASN A 226 29.47 14.89 21.37
CA ASN A 226 29.66 13.95 22.47
C ASN A 226 30.01 12.57 21.92
N PRO A 227 31.29 12.18 21.84
CA PRO A 227 31.63 10.78 21.64
C PRO A 227 31.18 10.03 22.90
N LEU A 228 30.06 9.31 22.83
CA LEU A 228 29.83 8.22 23.77
C LEU A 228 31.06 7.32 23.68
N PRO A 229 31.67 6.92 24.81
CA PRO A 229 32.82 6.03 24.78
C PRO A 229 32.39 4.75 24.06
N VAL A 230 32.89 4.60 22.83
CA VAL A 230 32.74 3.37 22.06
C VAL A 230 33.43 2.31 22.90
N LYS A 231 32.64 1.49 23.59
CA LYS A 231 33.12 0.23 24.16
C LYS A 231 33.66 -0.56 22.98
N ARG A 232 34.99 -0.59 22.89
CA ARG A 232 35.75 -1.42 21.97
C ARG A 232 35.18 -2.83 22.10
N GLU A 233 34.46 -3.29 21.07
CA GLU A 233 34.10 -4.69 20.95
C GLU A 233 35.42 -5.46 20.92
N ARG A 234 35.56 -6.41 21.85
CA ARG A 234 36.70 -7.32 21.86
C ARG A 234 36.65 -8.09 20.55
N GLU A 235 37.70 -7.94 19.76
CA GLU A 235 37.99 -8.83 18.64
C GLU A 235 37.95 -10.26 19.16
N TYR A 236 36.91 -10.99 18.80
CA TYR A 236 36.79 -12.42 19.05
C TYR A 236 37.67 -13.09 18.00
N THR A 237 38.90 -13.43 18.38
CA THR A 237 39.72 -14.35 17.59
C THR A 237 38.93 -15.65 17.39
N PRO A 238 38.67 -16.09 16.16
CA PRO A 238 38.03 -17.37 15.94
C PRO A 238 38.97 -18.48 16.44
N GLU A 239 38.45 -19.28 17.36
CA GLU A 239 39.07 -20.52 17.81
C GLU A 239 39.11 -21.47 16.61
N ILE A 240 40.32 -21.85 16.20
CA ILE A 240 40.54 -22.80 15.11
C ILE A 240 40.05 -24.16 15.61
N VAL A 241 38.93 -24.62 15.09
CA VAL A 241 38.42 -25.96 15.32
C VAL A 241 39.13 -26.89 14.33
N ASP A 242 39.97 -27.78 14.84
CA ASP A 242 40.56 -28.87 14.06
C ASP A 242 39.46 -29.88 13.67
N ILE A 243 39.36 -30.19 12.37
CA ILE A 243 38.28 -31.00 11.75
C ILE A 243 38.81 -32.40 11.42
N ASP A 244 39.55 -33.05 12.33
CA ASP A 244 40.14 -34.38 12.07
C ASP A 244 39.74 -35.48 13.08
N GLU A 245 38.73 -35.26 13.93
CA GLU A 245 38.16 -36.33 14.77
C GLU A 245 36.63 -36.24 14.81
N LEU A 246 35.98 -36.85 13.82
CA LEU A 246 34.58 -37.25 13.93
C LEU A 246 34.45 -38.64 13.32
N ASP A 247 34.67 -39.63 14.19
CA ASP A 247 34.33 -41.03 13.96
C ASP A 247 32.84 -41.11 13.61
N THR A 248 32.59 -41.64 12.42
CA THR A 248 31.28 -42.11 11.96
C THR A 248 30.87 -43.31 12.80
N ASP A 249 29.93 -43.11 13.73
CA ASP A 249 29.10 -44.19 14.23
C ASP A 249 27.66 -44.00 13.71
N ASP A 250 27.24 -45.03 12.99
CA ASP A 250 25.91 -45.29 12.47
C ASP A 250 24.89 -45.36 13.63
N ASP A 251 23.98 -44.38 13.74
CA ASP A 251 22.77 -44.54 14.55
C ASP A 251 21.53 -44.04 13.79
N GLU A 252 20.87 -45.01 13.16
CA GLU A 252 19.42 -45.23 13.11
C GLU A 252 18.50 -43.99 13.06
N ILE A 253 18.23 -43.50 11.84
CA ILE A 253 17.17 -42.52 11.57
C ILE A 253 15.81 -43.20 11.77
N THR A 254 15.19 -43.02 12.93
CA THR A 254 13.78 -43.37 13.16
C THR A 254 12.88 -42.35 12.47
N ILE A 255 12.33 -42.73 11.32
CA ILE A 255 11.31 -41.96 10.59
C ILE A 255 10.02 -41.98 11.40
N VAL A 256 9.71 -40.88 12.10
CA VAL A 256 8.41 -40.68 12.74
C VAL A 256 7.36 -40.44 11.66
N LYS A 257 6.69 -41.53 11.26
CA LYS A 257 5.57 -41.54 10.32
C LYS A 257 4.32 -41.02 11.03
N HIS A 258 4.08 -39.71 10.96
CA HIS A 258 2.82 -39.13 11.44
C HIS A 258 1.64 -39.63 10.58
N LEU A 259 0.89 -40.58 11.15
CA LEU A 259 -0.42 -41.03 10.66
C LEU A 259 -1.43 -39.89 10.82
N VAL A 260 -1.84 -39.30 9.70
CA VAL A 260 -3.02 -38.43 9.64
C VAL A 260 -4.25 -39.35 9.54
N PRO A 261 -5.23 -39.29 10.47
CA PRO A 261 -6.46 -40.04 10.34
C PRO A 261 -7.32 -39.48 9.20
N ALA A 262 -7.81 -40.38 8.36
CA ALA A 262 -8.73 -40.07 7.26
C ALA A 262 -10.05 -39.46 7.80
N PRO A 263 -10.59 -38.40 7.17
CA PRO A 263 -11.94 -37.95 7.47
C PRO A 263 -12.95 -38.98 6.96
N THR A 264 -13.72 -39.52 7.91
CA THR A 264 -14.81 -40.46 7.68
C THR A 264 -15.96 -39.75 6.97
N VAL A 265 -16.40 -40.30 5.84
CA VAL A 265 -17.61 -39.92 5.12
C VAL A 265 -18.81 -40.16 6.03
N GLN A 266 -19.56 -39.11 6.37
CA GLN A 266 -20.97 -39.25 6.74
C GLN A 266 -21.86 -38.58 5.70
N SER A 267 -22.38 -39.44 4.83
CA SER A 267 -23.55 -39.21 4.01
C SER A 267 -24.76 -38.85 4.89
N ASN A 268 -25.45 -37.77 4.57
CA ASN A 268 -26.87 -37.62 4.91
C ASN A 268 -27.66 -37.08 3.72
N LYS A 269 -28.28 -38.02 2.99
CA LYS A 269 -29.47 -37.79 2.18
C LYS A 269 -30.64 -37.42 3.09
N ARG A 270 -31.32 -36.30 2.84
CA ARG A 270 -32.76 -36.09 3.09
C ARG A 270 -33.21 -34.90 2.21
N ARG A 271 -33.91 -35.13 1.09
CA ARG A 271 -35.32 -35.50 0.84
C ARG A 271 -36.21 -34.26 0.62
N LYS A 272 -36.45 -34.00 -0.67
CA LYS A 272 -37.60 -33.39 -1.39
C LYS A 272 -38.92 -33.24 -0.60
N VAL A 273 -39.52 -32.04 -0.63
CA VAL A 273 -40.99 -31.74 -0.65
C VAL A 273 -41.15 -30.32 -1.25
N THR A 274 -41.52 -30.17 -2.53
CA THR A 274 -42.86 -29.93 -3.13
C THR A 274 -43.36 -28.48 -3.06
N ASP A 275 -43.83 -28.01 -4.22
CA ASP A 275 -44.50 -26.75 -4.54
C ASP A 275 -45.63 -26.37 -3.57
N GLU A 276 -45.80 -25.08 -3.32
CA GLU A 276 -47.11 -24.42 -3.38
C GLU A 276 -46.95 -23.02 -4.01
N GLU A 277 -47.34 -22.97 -5.28
CA GLU A 277 -47.94 -21.82 -5.96
C GLU A 277 -49.29 -21.46 -5.30
N ILE A 278 -49.94 -20.37 -5.73
CA ILE A 278 -51.28 -19.84 -5.33
C ILE A 278 -51.12 -18.72 -4.26
N VAL A 279 -51.47 -17.43 -4.47
CA VAL A 279 -52.66 -16.83 -5.10
C VAL A 279 -52.31 -15.43 -5.66
N LYS A 280 -52.65 -15.16 -6.92
CA LYS A 280 -52.95 -13.81 -7.43
C LYS A 280 -54.38 -13.45 -7.06
N PRO A 281 -54.67 -12.25 -6.51
CA PRO A 281 -56.00 -11.69 -6.58
C PRO A 281 -56.10 -10.63 -7.70
N LYS A 282 -57.13 -10.77 -8.53
CA LYS A 282 -57.65 -9.75 -9.45
C LYS A 282 -59.13 -10.10 -9.70
N PRO A 283 -59.99 -9.15 -10.07
CA PRO A 283 -60.59 -8.13 -9.21
C PRO A 283 -62.14 -8.22 -9.24
N GLU A 284 -62.79 -7.60 -8.26
CA GLU A 284 -64.22 -7.18 -8.29
C GLU A 284 -64.22 -5.76 -7.69
N THR A 285 -64.89 -4.72 -8.19
CA THR A 285 -65.97 -4.53 -9.17
C THR A 285 -65.76 -3.17 -9.84
#